data_AF-A0A9D3WEC2-F1
#
_entry.id   AF-A0A9D3WEC2-F1
#
_cell.length_a   1.000
_cell.length_b   1.000
_cell.length_c   1.000
_cell.angle_alpha   90.00
_cell.angle_beta   90.00
_cell.angle_gamma   90.00
#
_symmetry.space_group_name_H-M   'P 1'
#
loop_
_entity.id
_entity.type
_entity.pdbx_description
1 polymer ?
#
loop_
_entity_poly.entity_id
_entity_poly.type
_entity_poly.pdbx_seq_one_letter_code
_entity_poly.pdbx_strand_id
1 'polypeptide(L)'
;MKFTSIKLITVKGVCDYINKMRDFAARLRALEVEMFESFLVHFTLNSLPPQFGPFKISYNTYKDKWSIDELLTICDQEEARLILEIGDSATITQGKKTIQAKQKGKAKM
;
A
#
# COMPACT_ATOMS: atom_id res chain seq x y z
N MET A 1 -14.34 0.84 23.49
CA MET A 1 -13.97 1.25 22.11
C MET A 1 -12.54 0.80 21.88
N LYS A 2 -12.27 -0.06 20.88
CA LYS A 2 -10.91 -0.53 20.58
C LYS A 2 -10.29 0.41 19.56
N PHE A 3 -9.33 1.24 19.98
CA PHE A 3 -8.37 1.86 19.07
C PHE A 3 -7.32 0.80 18.73
N THR A 4 -7.63 -0.06 17.75
CA THR A 4 -6.66 -1.04 17.27
C THR A 4 -5.50 -0.29 16.62
N SER A 5 -4.33 -0.60 17.14
CA SER A 5 -3.03 -0.06 16.76
C SER A 5 -2.86 0.00 15.24
N ILE A 6 -2.25 1.10 14.78
CA ILE A 6 -1.78 1.41 13.41
C ILE A 6 -0.93 0.28 12.75
N LYS A 7 -0.66 -0.82 13.46
CA LYS A 7 0.16 -1.97 13.06
C LYS A 7 -0.59 -3.11 12.32
N LEU A 8 -1.88 -2.96 11.99
CA LEU A 8 -2.68 -4.08 11.40
C LEU A 8 -3.16 -3.86 9.95
N ILE A 9 -2.92 -2.71 9.34
CA ILE A 9 -3.30 -2.50 7.93
C ILE A 9 -2.23 -3.17 7.06
N THR A 10 -2.58 -4.29 6.44
CA THR A 10 -1.76 -4.90 5.38
C THR A 10 -1.97 -4.13 4.07
N VAL A 11 -1.07 -4.30 3.10
CA VAL A 11 -1.26 -3.74 1.75
C VAL A 11 -2.66 -4.08 1.20
N LYS A 12 -3.08 -5.36 1.28
CA LYS A 12 -4.40 -5.85 0.84
C LYS A 12 -5.62 -5.34 1.65
N GLY A 13 -5.42 -4.39 2.56
CA GLY A 13 -6.47 -3.89 3.45
C GLY A 13 -6.56 -2.37 3.47
N VAL A 14 -5.82 -1.69 2.58
CA VAL A 14 -5.74 -0.23 2.57
C VAL A 14 -7.05 0.37 2.04
N CYS A 15 -7.59 -0.14 0.94
CA CYS A 15 -8.86 0.35 0.40
C CYS A 15 -10.02 0.12 1.38
N ASP A 16 -10.06 -1.05 2.02
CA ASP A 16 -11.04 -1.35 3.07
C ASP A 16 -10.93 -0.40 4.26
N TYR A 17 -9.70 -0.04 4.64
CA TYR A 17 -9.46 0.93 5.70
C TYR A 17 -9.94 2.33 5.32
N ILE A 18 -9.64 2.80 4.10
CA ILE A 18 -10.07 4.12 3.62
C ILE A 18 -11.59 4.20 3.56
N ASN A 19 -12.27 3.16 3.06
CA ASN A 19 -13.73 3.06 3.09
C ASN A 19 -14.28 3.18 4.51
N LYS A 20 -13.68 2.49 5.49
CA LYS A 20 -14.08 2.61 6.91
C LYS A 20 -13.88 4.01 7.46
N MET A 21 -12.82 4.71 7.06
CA MET A 21 -12.56 6.09 7.47
C MET A 21 -13.60 7.06 6.88
N ARG A 22 -13.98 6.87 5.61
CA ARG A 22 -15.07 7.62 4.96
C ARG A 22 -16.40 7.38 5.67
N ASP A 23 -16.75 6.13 5.93
CA ASP A 23 -17.99 5.77 6.63
C ASP A 23 -18.01 6.31 8.07
N PHE A 24 -16.85 6.31 8.74
CA PHE A 24 -16.69 6.89 10.06
C PHE A 24 -16.94 8.41 10.05
N ALA A 25 -16.38 9.15 9.08
CA ALA A 25 -16.66 10.57 8.92
C ALA A 25 -18.15 10.84 8.65
N ALA A 26 -18.79 10.03 7.80
CA ALA A 26 -20.23 10.14 7.54
C ALA A 26 -21.08 9.90 8.80
N ARG A 27 -20.71 8.92 9.64
CA ARG A 27 -21.37 8.64 10.92
C ARG A 27 -21.16 9.77 11.93
N LEU A 28 -19.97 10.37 11.99
CA LEU A 28 -19.71 11.54 12.84
C LEU A 28 -20.59 12.73 12.42
N ARG A 29 -20.72 12.96 11.11
CA ARG A 29 -21.59 14.02 10.59
C ARG A 29 -23.05 13.81 10.99
N ALA A 30 -23.53 12.56 11.02
CA ALA A 30 -24.87 12.24 11.51
C ALA A 30 -25.07 12.51 13.01
N LEU A 31 -23.98 12.63 13.77
CA LEU A 31 -23.95 13.03 15.17
C LEU A 31 -23.60 14.52 15.34
N GLU A 32 -23.74 15.32 14.28
CA GLU A 32 -23.42 16.75 14.25
C GLU A 32 -21.93 17.07 14.54
N VAL A 33 -21.05 16.07 14.38
CA VAL A 33 -19.59 16.24 14.48
C VAL A 33 -19.02 16.29 13.07
N GLU A 34 -18.59 17.48 12.64
CA GLU A 34 -17.96 17.65 11.35
C GLU A 34 -16.47 17.31 11.40
N MET A 35 -16.03 16.47 10.47
CA MET A 35 -14.62 16.22 10.21
C MET A 35 -14.25 16.85 8.87
N PHE A 36 -13.36 17.84 8.90
CA PHE A 36 -12.87 18.47 7.68
C PHE A 36 -12.23 17.43 6.76
N GLU A 37 -12.56 17.48 5.47
CA GLU A 37 -12.04 16.53 4.48
C GLU A 37 -10.51 16.54 4.43
N SER A 38 -9.89 17.71 4.51
CA SER A 38 -8.43 17.85 4.57
C SER A 38 -7.81 17.13 5.77
N PHE A 39 -8.48 17.14 6.92
CA PHE A 39 -8.05 16.41 8.10
C PHE A 39 -8.26 14.90 7.93
N LEU A 40 -9.42 14.47 7.42
CA LEU A 40 -9.72 13.06 7.15
C LEU A 40 -8.66 12.44 6.22
N VAL A 41 -8.36 13.12 5.11
CA VAL A 41 -7.36 12.68 4.13
C VAL A 41 -5.98 12.64 4.76
N HIS A 42 -5.56 13.71 5.46
CA HIS A 42 -4.26 13.75 6.12
C HIS A 42 -4.11 12.64 7.19
N PHE A 43 -5.13 12.42 8.02
CA PHE A 43 -5.13 11.38 9.04
C PHE A 43 -5.07 9.98 8.43
N THR A 44 -5.90 9.74 7.40
CA THR A 44 -5.96 8.46 6.69
C THR A 44 -4.61 8.15 6.05
N LEU A 45 -4.05 9.11 5.31
CA LEU A 45 -2.76 9.00 4.64
C LEU A 45 -1.61 8.75 5.63
N ASN A 46 -1.61 9.40 6.79
CA ASN A 46 -0.60 9.19 7.81
C ASN A 46 -0.62 7.79 8.43
N SER A 47 -1.79 7.17 8.45
CA SER A 47 -2.02 5.84 9.02
C SER A 47 -1.73 4.69 8.06
N LEU A 48 -1.46 4.98 6.77
CA LEU A 48 -1.20 3.95 5.77
C LEU A 48 0.15 3.24 6.00
N PRO A 49 0.30 1.99 5.50
CA PRO A 49 1.54 1.24 5.58
C PRO A 49 2.72 1.96 4.90
N PRO A 50 3.98 1.69 5.31
CA PRO A 50 5.16 2.37 4.75
C PRO A 50 5.32 2.24 3.23
N GLN A 51 4.76 1.19 2.61
CA GLN A 51 4.77 0.98 1.16
C GLN A 51 4.09 2.14 0.40
N PHE A 52 3.12 2.81 1.03
CA PHE A 52 2.41 3.97 0.49
C PHE A 52 3.11 5.30 0.82
N GLY A 53 4.33 5.26 1.36
CA GLY A 53 5.13 6.42 1.75
C GLY A 53 5.21 7.54 0.69
N PRO A 54 5.40 7.24 -0.62
CA PRO A 54 5.42 8.26 -1.67
C PRO A 54 4.15 9.13 -1.72
N PHE A 55 2.99 8.61 -1.34
CA PHE A 55 1.73 9.36 -1.39
C PHE A 55 1.70 10.52 -0.38
N LYS A 56 2.39 10.38 0.76
CA LYS A 56 2.57 11.48 1.71
C LYS A 56 3.32 12.64 1.08
N ILE A 57 4.36 12.33 0.31
CA ILE A 57 5.16 13.34 -0.39
C ILE A 57 4.29 14.01 -1.46
N SER A 58 3.58 13.23 -2.29
CA SER A 58 2.69 13.76 -3.32
C SER A 58 1.60 14.66 -2.75
N TYR A 59 0.91 14.26 -1.68
CA TYR A 59 -0.15 15.07 -1.06
C TYR A 59 0.38 16.40 -0.47
N ASN A 60 1.58 16.37 0.09
CA ASN A 60 2.19 17.55 0.69
C ASN A 60 2.67 18.56 -0.37
N THR A 61 3.16 18.09 -1.51
CA THR A 61 3.67 18.95 -2.59
C THR A 61 2.60 19.39 -3.58
N TYR A 62 1.49 18.65 -3.69
CA TYR A 62 0.39 18.99 -4.56
C TYR A 62 -0.41 20.18 -4.01
N LYS A 63 -0.66 21.16 -4.91
CA LYS A 63 -1.34 22.41 -4.56
C LYS A 63 -2.81 22.17 -4.30
N ASP A 64 -3.46 21.42 -5.17
CA ASP A 64 -4.84 20.99 -4.98
C ASP A 64 -4.89 19.86 -3.97
N LYS A 65 -5.89 19.84 -3.08
CA LYS A 65 -6.01 18.80 -2.05
C LYS A 65 -6.91 17.69 -2.54
N TRP A 66 -6.46 16.46 -2.35
CA TRP A 66 -7.24 15.28 -2.64
C TRP A 66 -8.46 15.20 -1.73
N SER A 67 -9.57 14.77 -2.30
CA SER A 67 -10.72 14.19 -1.61
C SER A 67 -10.42 12.79 -1.09
N ILE A 68 -11.27 12.30 -0.19
CA ILE A 68 -11.14 10.92 0.30
C ILE A 68 -11.36 9.87 -0.80
N ASP A 69 -12.22 10.17 -1.78
CA ASP A 69 -12.51 9.27 -2.89
C ASP A 69 -11.37 9.23 -3.94
N GLU A 70 -10.69 10.36 -4.15
CA GLU A 70 -9.45 10.38 -4.95
C GLU A 70 -8.35 9.56 -4.27
N LEU A 71 -8.16 9.73 -2.95
CA LEU A 71 -7.20 8.92 -2.20
C LEU A 71 -7.52 7.41 -2.30
N LEU A 72 -8.81 7.04 -2.21
CA LEU A 72 -9.25 5.65 -2.38
C LEU A 72 -8.89 5.12 -3.76
N THR A 73 -9.15 5.89 -4.82
CA THR A 73 -8.85 5.49 -6.21
C THR A 73 -7.36 5.29 -6.43
N ILE A 74 -6.52 6.19 -5.92
CA ILE A 74 -5.06 6.09 -6.02
C ILE A 74 -4.57 4.86 -5.24
N CYS A 75 -5.13 4.61 -4.05
CA CYS A 75 -4.73 3.47 -3.23
C CYS A 75 -5.17 2.12 -3.82
N ASP A 76 -6.30 2.05 -4.50
CA ASP A 76 -6.77 0.82 -5.17
C ASP A 76 -5.78 0.34 -6.24
N GLN A 77 -5.31 1.28 -7.06
CA GLN A 77 -4.32 1.00 -8.09
C GLN A 77 -2.97 0.55 -7.49
N GLU A 78 -2.50 1.25 -6.45
CA GLU A 78 -1.22 0.94 -5.82
C GLU A 78 -1.25 -0.32 -4.98
N GLU A 79 -2.37 -0.59 -4.30
CA GLU A 79 -2.61 -1.84 -3.59
C GLU A 79 -2.51 -3.02 -4.55
N ALA A 80 -3.16 -2.95 -5.72
CA ALA A 80 -3.07 -3.98 -6.75
C ALA A 80 -1.62 -4.15 -7.26
N ARG A 81 -0.91 -3.05 -7.54
CA ARG A 81 0.51 -3.06 -7.97
C ARG A 81 1.40 -3.75 -6.94
N LEU A 82 1.29 -3.37 -5.67
CA LEU A 82 2.11 -3.91 -4.58
C LEU A 82 1.80 -5.39 -4.30
N ILE A 83 0.54 -5.83 -4.43
CA ILE A 83 0.16 -7.24 -4.28
C ILE A 83 0.88 -8.11 -5.33
N LEU A 84 0.96 -7.64 -6.58
CA LEU A 84 1.67 -8.33 -7.65
C LEU A 84 3.17 -8.39 -7.37
N GLU A 85 3.80 -7.28 -6.98
CA GLU A 85 5.24 -7.25 -6.66
C GLU A 85 5.62 -8.20 -5.50
N ILE A 86 4.77 -8.29 -4.47
CA ILE A 86 4.99 -9.22 -3.35
C ILE A 86 4.86 -10.68 -3.82
N GLY A 87 3.88 -10.98 -4.69
CA GLY A 87 3.70 -12.31 -5.28
C GLY A 87 4.85 -12.72 -6.21
N ASP A 88 5.35 -11.80 -7.01
CA ASP A 88 6.46 -12.03 -7.95
C ASP A 88 7.79 -12.22 -7.22
N SER A 89 8.03 -11.47 -6.13
CA SER A 89 9.23 -11.60 -5.30
C SER A 89 9.37 -13.00 -4.66
N ALA A 90 8.26 -13.65 -4.30
CA ALA A 90 8.26 -15.02 -3.77
C ALA A 90 8.68 -16.06 -4.81
N THR A 91 8.56 -15.75 -6.11
CA THR A 91 8.85 -16.68 -7.22
C THR A 91 10.33 -16.63 -7.63
N ILE A 92 11.05 -15.53 -7.38
CA ILE A 92 12.43 -15.33 -7.85
C ILE A 92 13.47 -16.14 -7.05
N THR A 93 13.14 -16.64 -5.84
CA THR A 93 14.10 -17.43 -5.04
C THR A 93 14.23 -18.91 -5.43
N GLN A 94 13.45 -19.43 -6.40
CA GLN A 94 13.52 -20.83 -6.82
C GLN A 94 14.16 -21.11 -8.19
N GLY A 95 14.72 -20.11 -8.90
CA GLY A 95 15.17 -20.31 -10.28
C GLY A 95 16.50 -19.65 -10.64
N LYS A 96 17.63 -20.23 -10.23
CA LYS A 96 18.91 -20.20 -10.98
C LYS A 96 19.87 -21.30 -10.48
N LYS A 97 19.60 -22.56 -10.84
CA LYS A 97 20.65 -23.58 -10.87
C LYS A 97 21.48 -23.36 -12.13
N THR A 98 22.67 -22.83 -11.93
CA THR A 98 23.76 -22.67 -12.90
C THR A 98 24.02 -24.00 -13.61
N ILE A 99 23.87 -24.05 -14.93
CA ILE A 99 24.45 -25.13 -15.74
C ILE A 99 25.95 -24.85 -15.81
N GLN A 100 26.73 -25.60 -15.03
CA GLN A 100 28.19 -25.57 -15.08
C GLN A 100 28.68 -26.16 -16.41
N ALA A 101 29.56 -25.40 -17.06
CA ALA A 101 30.37 -25.85 -18.18
C ALA A 101 31.15 -27.12 -17.84
N LYS A 102 31.14 -28.11 -18.73
CA LYS A 102 31.96 -29.31 -18.64
C LYS A 102 32.89 -29.39 -19.84
N GLN A 103 34.01 -28.68 -19.76
CA GLN A 103 35.24 -29.08 -20.45
C GLN A 103 36.12 -29.83 -19.45
N LYS A 104 36.50 -31.07 -19.78
CA LYS A 104 37.79 -31.65 -19.36
C LYS A 104 38.13 -32.82 -20.27
N GLY A 105 39.25 -32.65 -20.98
CA GLY A 105 39.78 -33.56 -21.97
C GLY A 105 40.21 -34.92 -21.42
N LYS A 106 40.35 -35.88 -22.33
CA LYS A 106 41.02 -37.15 -22.08
C LYS A 106 42.35 -37.13 -22.85
N ALA A 107 43.44 -36.99 -22.11
CA ALA A 107 44.71 -37.57 -22.50
C ALA A 107 44.71 -39.03 -22.02
N LYS A 108 45.02 -39.99 -22.90
CA LYS A 108 45.60 -41.28 -22.53
C LYS A 108 46.58 -41.72 -23.62
N MET A 109 47.81 -41.90 -23.16
CA MET A 109 48.89 -42.82 -23.54
C MET A 109 48.65 -43.76 -24.72
#